data_AF-A0A1Y2D9S1-F1
#
_entry.id   AF-A0A1Y2D9S1-F1
#
_cell.length_a   1.000
_cell.length_b   1.000
_cell.length_c   1.000
_cell.angle_alpha   90.00
_cell.angle_beta   90.00
_cell.angle_gamma   90.00
#
_symmetry.space_group_name_H-M   'P 1'
#
loop_
_entity.id
_entity.type
_entity.pdbx_description
1 polymer ?
#
loop_
_entity_poly.entity_id
_entity_poly.type
_entity_poly.pdbx_seq_one_letter_code
_entity_poly.pdbx_strand_id
1 'polypeptide(L)'
;TLLLLAAIARLGSAHFAVVYPEWRADTLENEELYSQWEYPCGGVPNGVGNRTDWPISGGSVVLELHHAWTYAFINLGYGTNVSNFNVSLTAQLLNVTGSGTFCLPLLTSPDLTGTDGQNATIQVVTSGEDGSALYNCADITFRSGARALIAGEDECTNSTGVTAAIIDGSSASNSNSSSSSSTSSAGGNAAS
;
A
#
# COMPACT_ATOMS: atom_id res chain seq x y z
N THR A 1 -7.17 -0.84 47.97
CA THR A 1 -7.56 -0.09 46.77
C THR A 1 -6.47 -0.26 45.74
N LEU A 2 -6.64 -1.20 44.81
CA LEU A 2 -5.61 -1.55 43.82
C LEU A 2 -5.86 -0.70 42.57
N LEU A 3 -4.98 0.26 42.27
CA LEU A 3 -5.04 1.06 41.05
C LEU A 3 -4.64 0.18 39.85
N LEU A 4 -5.60 -0.12 38.97
CA LEU A 4 -5.30 -0.63 37.63
C LEU A 4 -4.74 0.52 36.79
N LEU A 5 -3.44 0.51 36.50
CA LEU A 5 -2.88 1.28 35.40
C LEU A 5 -3.24 0.53 34.10
N ALA A 6 -4.26 1.02 33.38
CA ALA A 6 -4.48 0.62 32.00
C ALA A 6 -3.34 1.20 31.14
N ALA A 7 -2.37 0.37 30.78
CA ALA A 7 -1.41 0.72 29.73
C ALA A 7 -2.18 0.79 28.41
N ILE A 8 -2.46 2.00 27.93
CA ILE A 8 -2.98 2.20 26.58
C ILE A 8 -1.82 1.88 25.63
N ALA A 9 -1.76 0.63 25.16
CA ALA A 9 -0.94 0.30 24.02
C ALA A 9 -1.41 1.20 22.87
N ARG A 10 -0.52 2.03 22.33
CA ARG A 10 -0.79 2.74 21.08
C ARG A 10 -0.83 1.65 20.02
N LEU A 11 -2.03 1.22 19.62
CA LEU A 11 -2.17 0.46 18.38
C LEU A 11 -1.61 1.38 17.28
N GLY A 12 -0.57 0.94 16.58
CA GLY A 12 -0.11 1.63 15.39
C GLY A 12 -1.29 1.67 14.43
N SER A 13 -1.74 2.86 14.04
CA SER A 13 -2.80 2.98 13.05
C SER A 13 -2.24 2.50 11.72
N ALA A 14 -2.82 1.45 11.15
CA ALA A 14 -2.49 0.98 9.79
C ALA A 14 -3.03 1.91 8.70
N HIS A 15 -3.88 2.89 9.09
CA HIS A 15 -4.46 3.86 8.18
C HIS A 15 -3.40 4.71 7.50
N PHE A 16 -3.75 5.20 6.32
CA PHE A 16 -2.87 5.98 5.47
C PHE A 16 -3.65 7.09 4.76
N ALA A 17 -2.94 8.07 4.25
CA ALA A 17 -3.49 9.06 3.32
C ALA A 17 -2.92 8.88 1.92
N VAL A 18 -3.68 9.26 0.89
CA VAL A 18 -3.16 9.44 -0.47
C VAL A 18 -3.01 10.94 -0.69
N VAL A 19 -1.76 11.40 -0.67
CA VAL A 19 -1.41 12.82 -0.81
C VAL A 19 -1.44 13.22 -2.28
N TYR A 20 -0.87 12.38 -3.15
CA TYR A 20 -0.88 12.60 -4.60
C TYR A 20 -1.17 11.28 -5.36
N PRO A 21 -2.00 11.31 -6.41
CA PRO A 21 -3.02 12.32 -6.63
C PRO A 21 -3.95 12.41 -5.41
N GLU A 22 -4.53 13.57 -5.16
CA GLU A 22 -5.35 13.80 -3.95
C GLU A 22 -6.49 12.77 -3.88
N TRP A 23 -6.62 12.09 -2.73
CA TRP A 23 -7.76 11.19 -2.48
C TRP A 23 -9.10 11.91 -2.57
N ARG A 24 -10.18 11.12 -2.76
CA ARG A 24 -11.54 11.64 -2.87
C ARG A 24 -12.01 12.42 -1.63
N ALA A 25 -11.60 12.00 -0.45
CA ALA A 25 -11.90 12.66 0.83
C ALA A 25 -10.90 12.17 1.89
N ASP A 26 -10.73 12.98 2.93
CA ASP A 26 -9.94 12.59 4.09
C ASP A 26 -10.68 11.56 4.94
N THR A 27 -10.33 10.29 4.80
CA THR A 27 -10.94 9.19 5.55
C THR A 27 -10.39 9.03 6.97
N LEU A 28 -9.36 9.80 7.33
CA LEU A 28 -8.82 9.85 8.70
C LEU A 28 -9.55 10.89 9.56
N GLU A 29 -10.01 11.97 8.94
CA GLU A 29 -10.72 13.06 9.63
C GLU A 29 -12.25 12.95 9.51
N ASN A 30 -12.77 12.02 8.70
CA ASN A 30 -14.22 11.80 8.48
C ASN A 30 -14.64 10.35 8.78
N GLU A 31 -14.11 9.76 9.86
CA GLU A 31 -14.34 8.35 10.24
C GLU A 31 -15.82 8.01 10.53
N GLU A 32 -16.67 9.01 10.78
CA GLU A 32 -18.12 8.83 10.94
C GLU A 32 -18.88 8.64 9.63
N LEU A 33 -18.28 9.04 8.50
CA LEU A 33 -18.87 8.91 7.15
C LEU A 33 -18.18 7.83 6.33
N TYR A 34 -16.88 7.69 6.51
CA TYR A 34 -16.01 6.86 5.69
C TYR A 34 -15.15 5.96 6.57
N SER A 35 -14.81 4.79 6.05
CA SER A 35 -13.99 3.82 6.76
C SER A 35 -13.05 3.19 5.77
N GLN A 36 -11.74 3.30 5.99
CA GLN A 36 -10.76 2.70 5.08
C GLN A 36 -10.92 1.18 4.95
N TRP A 37 -11.62 0.52 5.87
CA TRP A 37 -11.96 -0.91 5.78
C TRP A 37 -13.02 -1.21 4.71
N GLU A 38 -13.75 -0.20 4.23
CA GLU A 38 -14.82 -0.35 3.25
C GLU A 38 -14.28 -0.34 1.81
N TYR A 39 -14.36 -1.48 1.13
CA TYR A 39 -14.02 -1.59 -0.28
C TYR A 39 -15.02 -0.81 -1.16
N PRO A 40 -14.59 -0.14 -2.25
CA PRO A 40 -13.21 -0.08 -2.78
C PRO A 40 -12.40 1.15 -2.39
N CYS A 41 -13.01 2.18 -1.82
CA CYS A 41 -12.42 3.53 -1.71
C CYS A 41 -12.66 4.15 -0.32
N GLY A 42 -12.67 3.31 0.71
CA GLY A 42 -13.05 3.72 2.06
C GLY A 42 -14.53 4.09 2.18
N GLY A 43 -15.37 3.62 1.24
CA GLY A 43 -16.77 4.04 1.11
C GLY A 43 -17.00 5.42 0.48
N VAL A 44 -15.93 6.16 0.12
CA VAL A 44 -16.08 7.51 -0.44
C VAL A 44 -16.69 7.48 -1.86
N PRO A 45 -17.84 8.14 -2.09
CA PRO A 45 -18.48 8.20 -3.40
C PRO A 45 -17.58 8.83 -4.47
N ASN A 46 -17.80 8.46 -5.73
CA ASN A 46 -17.08 9.05 -6.85
C ASN A 46 -17.34 10.56 -6.96
N GLY A 47 -16.31 11.34 -7.32
CA GLY A 47 -16.47 12.76 -7.63
C GLY A 47 -16.75 13.67 -6.43
N VAL A 48 -16.58 13.19 -5.19
CA VAL A 48 -16.60 14.04 -3.98
C VAL A 48 -15.41 14.98 -3.94
N GLY A 49 -14.23 14.50 -4.36
CA GLY A 49 -13.00 15.27 -4.47
C GLY A 49 -12.73 15.76 -5.91
N ASN A 50 -11.61 16.46 -6.07
CA ASN A 50 -11.15 16.94 -7.37
C ASN A 50 -10.50 15.83 -8.18
N ARG A 51 -10.56 15.95 -9.52
CA ARG A 51 -9.78 15.10 -10.42
C ARG A 51 -8.39 15.70 -10.62
N THR A 52 -7.37 14.90 -10.34
CA THR A 52 -5.99 15.30 -10.61
C THR A 52 -5.64 14.97 -12.07
N ASP A 53 -5.03 15.92 -12.78
CA ASP A 53 -4.46 15.66 -14.10
C ASP A 53 -3.25 14.72 -13.96
N TRP A 54 -3.33 13.53 -14.56
CA TRP A 54 -2.31 12.47 -14.41
C TRP A 54 -1.77 12.04 -15.78
N PRO A 55 -0.46 11.77 -15.95
CA PRO A 55 0.14 11.59 -17.27
C PRO A 55 -0.32 10.30 -17.96
N ILE A 56 -0.60 10.37 -19.26
CA ILE A 56 -0.92 9.18 -20.08
C ILE A 56 0.20 8.13 -20.09
N SER A 57 1.44 8.54 -19.86
CA SER A 57 2.62 7.66 -19.83
C SER A 57 2.81 6.91 -18.51
N GLY A 58 2.00 7.21 -17.50
CA GLY A 58 2.28 6.85 -16.11
C GLY A 58 2.72 8.06 -15.29
N GLY A 59 2.41 8.04 -14.00
CA GLY A 59 2.61 9.15 -13.08
C GLY A 59 2.89 8.70 -11.67
N SER A 60 3.01 9.66 -10.76
CA SER A 60 3.42 9.39 -9.39
C SER A 60 2.23 9.07 -8.48
N VAL A 61 2.52 8.38 -7.38
CA VAL A 61 1.64 8.29 -6.21
C VAL A 61 2.46 8.61 -4.96
N VAL A 62 1.92 9.45 -4.08
CA VAL A 62 2.50 9.81 -2.78
C VAL A 62 1.51 9.41 -1.70
N LEU A 63 1.99 8.62 -0.74
CA LEU A 63 1.23 8.17 0.41
C LEU A 63 1.82 8.76 1.68
N GLU A 64 0.99 8.99 2.68
CA GLU A 64 1.43 9.19 4.05
C GLU A 64 1.07 7.95 4.87
N LEU A 65 2.09 7.21 5.33
CA LEU A 65 1.92 5.92 6.00
C LEU A 65 2.09 6.07 7.52
N HIS A 66 1.10 5.62 8.31
CA HIS A 66 1.13 5.78 9.78
C HIS A 66 1.54 4.51 10.54
N HIS A 67 1.84 3.43 9.82
CA HIS A 67 2.30 2.17 10.40
C HIS A 67 3.81 1.96 10.23
N ALA A 68 4.41 1.11 11.06
CA ALA A 68 5.83 0.80 10.98
C ALA A 68 6.22 0.01 9.71
N TRP A 69 5.26 -0.68 9.10
CA TRP A 69 5.39 -1.37 7.81
C TRP A 69 4.01 -1.67 7.22
N THR A 70 3.90 -1.83 5.91
CA THR A 70 2.68 -2.27 5.23
C THR A 70 2.98 -2.93 3.88
N TYR A 71 2.12 -3.84 3.45
CA TYR A 71 2.04 -4.22 2.05
C TYR A 71 1.19 -3.22 1.28
N ALA A 72 1.68 -2.71 0.17
CA ALA A 72 0.95 -1.79 -0.70
C ALA A 72 0.76 -2.39 -2.10
N PHE A 73 -0.44 -2.18 -2.64
CA PHE A 73 -0.83 -2.57 -3.99
C PHE A 73 -1.66 -1.45 -4.61
N ILE A 74 -1.28 -1.01 -5.82
CA ILE A 74 -1.90 0.14 -6.48
C ILE A 74 -2.49 -0.32 -7.81
N ASN A 75 -3.76 -0.01 -7.99
CA ASN A 75 -4.55 -0.37 -9.16
C ASN A 75 -5.18 0.87 -9.79
N LEU A 76 -5.70 0.68 -11.00
CA LEU A 76 -6.43 1.68 -11.73
C LEU A 76 -7.67 1.05 -12.38
N GLY A 77 -8.76 1.81 -12.41
CA GLY A 77 -9.93 1.51 -13.21
C GLY A 77 -10.30 2.70 -14.08
N TYR A 78 -10.78 2.40 -15.29
CA TYR A 78 -11.14 3.43 -16.28
C TYR A 78 -12.57 3.90 -16.12
N GLY A 79 -12.81 5.17 -16.46
CA GLY A 79 -14.12 5.80 -16.49
C GLY A 79 -14.33 6.80 -15.35
N THR A 80 -15.47 7.47 -15.40
CA THR A 80 -15.86 8.38 -14.32
C THR A 80 -16.24 7.59 -13.08
N ASN A 81 -17.19 6.64 -13.19
CA ASN A 81 -17.68 5.81 -12.09
C ASN A 81 -17.01 4.43 -12.13
N VAL A 82 -15.97 4.26 -11.33
CA VAL A 82 -15.17 3.03 -11.30
C VAL A 82 -15.63 2.12 -10.16
N SER A 83 -16.01 0.89 -10.49
CA SER A 83 -16.28 -0.19 -9.52
C SER A 83 -15.35 -1.40 -9.70
N ASN A 84 -14.54 -1.40 -10.76
CA ASN A 84 -13.60 -2.46 -11.08
C ASN A 84 -12.23 -1.85 -11.40
N PHE A 85 -11.20 -2.29 -10.67
CA PHE A 85 -9.82 -1.83 -10.78
C PHE A 85 -8.97 -2.91 -11.44
N ASN A 86 -9.05 -3.00 -12.77
CA ASN A 86 -8.49 -4.09 -13.55
C ASN A 86 -7.10 -3.81 -14.13
N VAL A 87 -6.54 -2.62 -13.94
CA VAL A 87 -5.17 -2.29 -14.33
C VAL A 87 -4.29 -2.29 -13.09
N SER A 88 -3.38 -3.26 -12.99
CA SER A 88 -2.38 -3.25 -11.92
C SER A 88 -1.25 -2.29 -12.29
N LEU A 89 -1.01 -1.30 -11.42
CA LEU A 89 0.11 -0.34 -11.55
C LEU A 89 1.35 -0.80 -10.79
N THR A 90 1.18 -1.66 -9.78
CA THR A 90 2.25 -2.37 -9.09
C THR A 90 2.13 -3.85 -9.42
N ALA A 91 2.84 -4.34 -10.44
CA ALA A 91 2.72 -5.73 -10.90
C ALA A 91 2.99 -6.79 -9.81
N GLN A 92 3.68 -6.41 -8.74
CA GLN A 92 3.98 -7.23 -7.58
C GLN A 92 3.71 -6.42 -6.30
N LEU A 93 3.42 -7.12 -5.20
CA LEU A 93 3.18 -6.49 -3.90
C LEU A 93 4.45 -5.76 -3.43
N LEU A 94 4.27 -4.53 -2.95
CA LEU A 94 5.34 -3.74 -2.33
C LEU A 94 5.28 -3.97 -0.83
N ASN A 95 6.38 -4.42 -0.23
CA ASN A 95 6.59 -4.33 1.22
C ASN A 95 7.26 -2.99 1.52
N VAL A 96 6.50 -2.08 2.15
CA VAL A 96 6.99 -0.76 2.56
C VAL A 96 7.29 -0.81 4.06
N THR A 97 8.51 -0.49 4.44
CA THR A 97 8.96 -0.39 5.84
C THR A 97 9.20 1.06 6.18
N GLY A 98 8.82 1.47 7.39
CA GLY A 98 8.90 2.84 7.89
C GLY A 98 7.56 3.58 7.79
N SER A 99 7.36 4.55 8.68
CA SER A 99 6.23 5.48 8.65
C SER A 99 6.66 6.84 8.10
N GLY A 100 5.72 7.56 7.51
CA GLY A 100 5.92 8.86 6.89
C GLY A 100 5.57 8.86 5.40
N THR A 101 6.08 9.85 4.69
CA THR A 101 5.86 10.01 3.25
C THR A 101 6.55 8.89 2.47
N PHE A 102 5.79 8.24 1.61
CA PHE A 102 6.25 7.24 0.64
C PHE A 102 5.81 7.64 -0.76
N CYS A 103 6.76 8.00 -1.62
CA CYS A 103 6.54 8.32 -3.02
C CYS A 103 6.99 7.17 -3.94
N LEU A 104 6.10 6.86 -4.87
CA LEU A 104 6.38 6.11 -6.09
C LEU A 104 6.42 7.11 -7.25
N PRO A 105 7.62 7.53 -7.72
CA PRO A 105 7.75 8.62 -8.68
C PRO A 105 7.15 8.29 -10.04
N LEU A 106 7.12 7.01 -10.42
CA LEU A 106 6.53 6.59 -11.69
C LEU A 106 5.87 5.22 -11.55
N LEU A 107 4.56 5.21 -11.69
CA LEU A 107 3.73 4.03 -11.85
C LEU A 107 3.23 3.95 -13.28
N THR A 108 3.48 2.82 -13.92
CA THR A 108 3.06 2.54 -15.29
C THR A 108 2.77 1.04 -15.43
N SER A 109 2.04 0.68 -16.49
CA SER A 109 1.65 -0.70 -16.76
C SER A 109 1.54 -0.91 -18.27
N PRO A 110 1.85 -2.10 -18.80
CA PRO A 110 1.54 -2.44 -20.19
C PRO A 110 0.05 -2.29 -20.53
N ASP A 111 -0.82 -2.45 -19.52
CA ASP A 111 -2.28 -2.32 -19.65
C ASP A 111 -2.77 -0.87 -19.45
N LEU A 112 -1.85 0.06 -19.16
CA LEU A 112 -2.12 1.49 -19.07
C LEU A 112 -2.26 2.07 -20.49
N THR A 113 -3.50 2.13 -20.96
CA THR A 113 -3.89 2.52 -22.33
C THR A 113 -4.79 3.76 -22.33
N GLY A 114 -4.72 4.56 -21.25
CA GLY A 114 -5.50 5.79 -21.09
C GLY A 114 -5.21 6.81 -22.19
N THR A 115 -6.26 7.52 -22.61
CA THR A 115 -6.18 8.57 -23.63
C THR A 115 -6.36 9.96 -23.02
N ASP A 116 -5.85 11.01 -23.67
CA ASP A 116 -5.99 12.39 -23.20
C ASP A 116 -7.48 12.76 -22.99
N GLY A 117 -7.80 13.26 -21.80
CA GLY A 117 -9.17 13.58 -21.38
C GLY A 117 -9.96 12.43 -20.76
N GLN A 118 -9.44 11.20 -20.79
CA GLN A 118 -10.13 10.05 -20.21
C GLN A 118 -10.05 10.09 -18.68
N ASN A 119 -11.20 9.93 -18.04
CA ASN A 119 -11.29 9.79 -16.59
C ASN A 119 -10.87 8.38 -16.15
N ALA A 120 -10.26 8.30 -14.98
CA ALA A 120 -9.97 7.06 -14.28
C ALA A 120 -9.97 7.29 -12.76
N THR A 121 -9.79 6.22 -11.99
CA THR A 121 -9.57 6.25 -10.55
C THR A 121 -8.39 5.35 -10.22
N ILE A 122 -7.45 5.87 -9.43
CA ILE A 122 -6.39 5.09 -8.80
C ILE A 122 -6.91 4.58 -7.45
N GLN A 123 -6.77 3.29 -7.19
CA GLN A 123 -7.02 2.67 -5.89
C GLN A 123 -5.69 2.30 -5.26
N VAL A 124 -5.53 2.70 -4.00
CA VAL A 124 -4.43 2.26 -3.14
C VAL A 124 -5.02 1.28 -2.13
N VAL A 125 -4.42 0.10 -2.08
CA VAL A 125 -4.74 -0.95 -1.12
C VAL A 125 -3.53 -1.16 -0.23
N THR A 126 -3.71 -1.07 1.08
CA THR A 126 -2.67 -1.42 2.05
C THR A 126 -3.12 -2.58 2.93
N SER A 127 -2.17 -3.37 3.45
CA SER A 127 -2.45 -4.43 4.41
C SER A 127 -1.29 -4.58 5.40
N GLY A 128 -1.59 -5.06 6.61
CA GLY A 128 -0.62 -5.14 7.71
C GLY A 128 -0.71 -6.43 8.51
N GLU A 129 -0.38 -6.33 9.79
CA GLU A 129 -0.24 -7.47 10.73
C GLU A 129 -1.48 -8.36 10.83
N ASP A 130 -2.68 -7.76 10.78
CA ASP A 130 -3.94 -8.48 10.92
C ASP A 130 -4.45 -9.10 9.61
N GLY A 131 -3.73 -8.89 8.50
CA GLY A 131 -4.08 -9.34 7.15
C GLY A 131 -5.32 -8.67 6.56
N SER A 132 -5.93 -7.71 7.26
CA SER A 132 -7.04 -6.93 6.74
C SER A 132 -6.51 -5.87 5.78
N ALA A 133 -7.38 -5.41 4.87
CA ALA A 133 -7.01 -4.45 3.84
C ALA A 133 -7.70 -3.10 4.08
N LEU A 134 -6.96 -2.04 3.79
CA LEU A 134 -7.40 -0.66 3.85
C LEU A 134 -7.38 -0.06 2.45
N TYR A 135 -8.34 0.83 2.20
CA TYR A 135 -8.63 1.33 0.87
C TYR A 135 -8.79 2.84 0.88
N ASN A 136 -8.13 3.49 -0.07
CA ASN A 136 -8.40 4.86 -0.46
C ASN A 136 -8.30 4.97 -1.98
N CYS A 137 -8.98 5.96 -2.55
CA CYS A 137 -8.97 6.22 -3.98
C CYS A 137 -8.74 7.68 -4.29
N ALA A 138 -8.10 7.93 -5.43
CA ALA A 138 -7.91 9.24 -6.02
C ALA A 138 -8.49 9.24 -7.44
N ASP A 139 -9.35 10.21 -7.75
CA ASP A 139 -9.91 10.35 -9.09
C ASP A 139 -8.94 11.17 -9.95
N ILE A 140 -8.71 10.71 -11.18
CA ILE A 140 -7.79 11.35 -12.12
C ILE A 140 -8.45 11.64 -13.46
N THR A 141 -7.82 12.53 -14.22
CA THR A 141 -8.05 12.65 -15.67
C THR A 141 -6.71 12.51 -16.37
N PHE A 142 -6.63 11.60 -17.33
CA PHE A 142 -5.45 11.42 -18.15
C PHE A 142 -5.16 12.69 -18.97
N ARG A 143 -3.90 13.16 -18.94
CA ARG A 143 -3.43 14.28 -19.75
C ARG A 143 -2.10 13.96 -20.42
N SER A 144 -2.00 14.34 -21.69
CA SER A 144 -0.78 14.31 -22.48
C SER A 144 0.26 15.34 -22.03
N GLY A 145 -0.21 16.47 -21.47
CA GLY A 145 0.65 17.54 -20.95
C GLY A 145 0.99 17.43 -19.46
N ALA A 146 0.41 16.48 -18.72
CA ALA A 146 0.78 16.24 -17.33
C ALA A 146 2.12 15.52 -17.23
N ARG A 147 2.81 15.70 -16.11
CA ARG A 147 4.10 15.08 -15.82
C ARG A 147 4.06 14.37 -14.48
N ALA A 148 4.81 13.27 -14.37
CA ALA A 148 5.08 12.65 -13.10
C ALA A 148 5.87 13.64 -12.21
N LEU A 149 5.71 13.52 -10.89
CA LEU A 149 6.57 14.18 -9.93
C LEU A 149 8.00 13.65 -10.07
N ILE A 150 8.95 14.51 -9.75
CA ILE A 150 10.38 14.20 -9.85
C ILE A 150 10.84 13.62 -8.51
N ALA A 151 11.51 12.48 -8.54
CA ALA A 151 11.99 11.82 -7.34
C ALA A 151 12.99 12.70 -6.58
N GLY A 152 12.75 12.93 -5.29
CA GLY A 152 13.57 13.77 -4.42
C GLY A 152 13.33 15.27 -4.58
N GLU A 153 12.31 15.66 -5.34
CA GLU A 153 11.86 17.05 -5.50
C GLU A 153 10.39 17.19 -5.10
N ASP A 154 9.99 18.42 -4.81
CA ASP A 154 8.62 18.80 -4.46
C ASP A 154 7.95 17.83 -3.46
N GLU A 155 6.81 17.28 -3.83
CA GLU A 155 5.98 16.39 -3.02
C GLU A 155 6.43 14.91 -3.08
N CYS A 156 7.43 14.56 -3.91
CA CYS A 156 7.88 13.17 -4.10
C CYS A 156 9.21 12.87 -3.40
N THR A 157 9.23 13.05 -2.08
CA THR A 157 10.39 12.74 -1.24
C THR A 157 10.00 11.76 -0.14
N ASN A 158 10.71 10.63 -0.05
CA ASN A 158 10.47 9.66 1.01
C ASN A 158 10.99 10.19 2.35
N SER A 159 10.20 9.99 3.41
CA SER A 159 10.66 10.23 4.78
C SER A 159 11.89 9.38 5.11
N THR A 160 12.74 9.89 6.01
CA THR A 160 13.91 9.14 6.47
C THR A 160 13.50 7.82 7.11
N GLY A 161 14.07 6.71 6.65
CA GLY A 161 13.74 5.36 7.14
C GLY A 161 12.58 4.69 6.42
N VAL A 162 11.91 5.38 5.48
CA VAL A 162 10.90 4.76 4.60
C VAL A 162 11.60 4.11 3.41
N THR A 163 11.40 2.80 3.25
CA THR A 163 11.96 1.98 2.17
C THR A 163 10.92 1.02 1.62
N ALA A 164 11.06 0.60 0.37
CA ALA A 164 10.17 -0.39 -0.23
C ALA A 164 10.96 -1.49 -0.94
N ALA A 165 10.45 -2.71 -0.86
CA ALA A 165 10.96 -3.86 -1.59
C ALA A 165 9.79 -4.59 -2.28
N ILE A 166 10.05 -5.11 -3.47
CA ILE A 166 9.10 -5.98 -4.15
C ILE A 166 9.14 -7.36 -3.48
N ILE A 167 7.98 -7.94 -3.19
CA ILE A 167 7.88 -9.32 -2.72
C ILE A 167 7.87 -10.24 -3.93
N ASP A 168 9.04 -10.79 -4.25
CA ASP A 168 9.16 -11.87 -5.21
C ASP A 168 9.35 -13.23 -4.51
N GLY A 169 8.90 -14.31 -5.17
CA GLY A 169 9.15 -15.67 -4.71
C GLY A 169 10.60 -16.13 -4.93
N SER A 170 11.48 -15.27 -5.46
CA SER A 170 12.84 -15.63 -5.88
C SER A 170 13.88 -15.40 -4.78
N SER A 171 13.50 -14.70 -3.72
CA SER A 171 14.38 -14.35 -2.59
C SER A 171 14.49 -15.44 -1.51
N ALA A 172 13.80 -16.58 -1.66
CA ALA A 172 13.99 -17.75 -0.79
C ALA A 172 15.28 -18.51 -1.17
N SER A 173 16.44 -17.93 -0.86
CA SER A 173 17.72 -18.64 -0.93
C SER A 173 17.74 -19.77 0.09
N ASN A 174 17.84 -21.01 -0.41
CA ASN A 174 17.94 -22.26 0.35
C ASN A 174 18.77 -22.16 1.63
N SER A 175 18.10 -22.23 2.78
CA SER A 175 18.70 -22.60 4.06
C SER A 175 18.06 -23.89 4.57
N ASN A 176 18.20 -24.97 3.80
CA ASN A 176 17.91 -26.31 4.30
C ASN A 176 19.08 -26.75 5.19
N SER A 177 19.14 -26.21 6.41
CA SER A 177 19.98 -26.76 7.46
C SER A 177 19.38 -28.10 7.89
N SER A 178 19.92 -29.18 7.34
CA SER A 178 19.63 -30.55 7.75
C SER A 178 20.02 -30.76 9.21
N SER A 179 19.08 -30.59 10.13
CA SER A 179 19.21 -31.11 11.50
C SER A 179 18.74 -32.56 11.50
N SER A 180 19.67 -33.49 11.29
CA SER A 180 19.46 -34.91 11.55
C SER A 180 19.22 -35.11 13.05
N SER A 181 17.96 -35.27 13.44
CA SER A 181 17.58 -35.71 14.78
C SER A 181 17.94 -37.19 14.95
N SER A 182 19.09 -37.47 15.55
CA SER A 182 19.42 -38.81 16.05
C SER A 182 18.63 -39.08 17.32
N THR A 183 17.56 -39.86 17.18
CA THR A 183 16.74 -40.37 18.29
C THR A 183 17.59 -41.24 19.22
N SER A 184 17.66 -40.85 20.48
CA SER A 184 18.21 -41.63 21.59
C SER A 184 17.30 -42.81 21.93
N SER A 185 17.82 -44.04 21.83
CA SER A 185 17.26 -45.21 22.52
C SER A 185 18.31 -45.78 23.47
N ALA A 186 18.04 -45.65 24.76
CA ALA A 186 18.77 -46.29 25.84
C ALA A 186 18.41 -47.78 25.92
N GLY A 187 19.39 -48.64 26.21
CA GLY A 187 19.14 -50.05 26.51
C GLY A 187 20.38 -50.92 26.70
N GLY A 188 20.92 -50.95 27.92
CA GLY A 188 21.25 -52.20 28.63
C GLY A 188 22.48 -53.04 28.26
N ASN A 189 23.40 -53.10 29.23
CA ASN A 189 24.14 -54.27 29.73
C ASN A 189 25.37 -54.87 29.01
N ALA A 190 26.51 -54.66 29.68
CA ALA A 190 27.40 -55.67 30.29
C ALA A 190 28.36 -56.56 29.46
N ALA A 191 29.64 -56.43 29.85
CA ALA A 191 30.66 -57.47 30.06
C ALA A 191 31.20 -58.29 28.88
N SER A 192 32.47 -58.07 28.53
CA SER A 192 33.64 -58.85 29.00
C SER A 192 34.93 -58.24 28.45
#